data_AF-A0AAW1HLI3-F1
#
_entry.id   AF-A0AAW1HLI3-F1
#
_cell.length_a   1.000
_cell.length_b   1.000
_cell.length_c   1.000
_cell.angle_alpha   90.00
_cell.angle_beta   90.00
_cell.angle_gamma   90.00
#
_symmetry.space_group_name_H-M   'P 1'
#
loop_
_entity.id
_entity.type
_entity.pdbx_description
1 polymer ?
#
loop_
_entity_poly.entity_id
_entity_poly.type
_entity_poly.pdbx_seq_one_letter_code
_entity_poly.pdbx_strand_id
1 'polypeptide(L)'
;MTMGNSIAHYVAYLLLFGGFCSNALPYDYTAITDCMADPLRAQYNGGIIVNPEGNNGLKGWTTFGDVRIELGLSDKGNKYVVAHSRKHSYDSMSQKVFLLKDHFYTFSAWIQVSAKRNVTVNAIFKTNEGYKYGGGVVANVGCWSMLKGGVSVDSSGFAQLYFESHDTSIDIWVDSVSLQAFTKEEWRAHQDQSIDKVRKSKVKIQILDNKGKPLSYTNITLQSNKIDFPFGVAINNNILTNNAYRDWFTKRFTVTTFENEMKWYSTERSRGKEDYSASDAMLRFCGLHGISVRGHNIFWDDPSYQPSWVYNLSRRDLKAVTERRMNSIVSRYAGKVIGWDVNNENLHFNYFESKLGLNITKHFFKRTKHFDRSTTLFINDYNIIEDNRDEKSLPSKVLQKIRENKGSLGRRPLIGIGVEGHFDRPNIPYMRSALDTLASAGLPIWITELDVRGPNQVIYIV
;
A
#
# COMPACT_ATOMS: atom_id res chain seq x y z
N MET A 1 -16.65 58.90 -45.01
CA MET A 1 -17.46 57.69 -45.25
C MET A 1 -16.71 56.51 -44.63
N THR A 2 -16.99 56.22 -43.36
CA THR A 2 -17.86 55.10 -42.88
C THR A 2 -17.21 53.73 -43.10
N MET A 3 -16.61 53.17 -42.04
CA MET A 3 -17.09 52.01 -41.23
C MET A 3 -16.81 50.65 -41.91
N GLY A 4 -16.27 49.62 -41.25
CA GLY A 4 -16.06 49.43 -39.83
C GLY A 4 -15.26 48.18 -39.42
N ASN A 5 -14.88 48.21 -38.14
CA ASN A 5 -14.73 47.17 -37.13
C ASN A 5 -14.44 45.70 -37.51
N SER A 6 -13.36 45.16 -36.96
CA SER A 6 -13.48 44.24 -35.81
C SER A 6 -12.14 44.09 -35.08
N ILE A 7 -12.10 44.62 -33.86
CA ILE A 7 -11.02 44.47 -32.88
C ILE A 7 -11.32 43.17 -32.12
N ALA A 8 -10.55 42.11 -32.36
CA ALA A 8 -10.59 40.93 -31.52
C ALA A 8 -9.82 41.21 -30.22
N HIS A 9 -10.56 41.57 -29.18
CA HIS A 9 -10.08 41.59 -27.80
C HIS A 9 -9.80 40.14 -27.37
N TYR A 10 -8.53 39.79 -27.18
CA TYR A 10 -8.20 38.61 -26.37
C TYR A 10 -8.44 38.97 -24.90
N VAL A 11 -9.63 38.63 -24.41
CA VAL A 11 -9.92 38.55 -22.99
C VAL A 11 -9.05 37.43 -22.43
N ALA A 12 -7.98 37.81 -21.72
CA ALA A 12 -7.28 36.91 -20.84
C ALA A 12 -8.26 36.48 -19.74
N TYR A 13 -8.75 35.25 -19.80
CA TYR A 13 -9.34 34.60 -18.66
C TYR A 13 -8.24 34.38 -17.61
N LEU A 14 -8.06 35.38 -16.76
CA LEU A 14 -7.63 35.16 -15.38
C LEU A 14 -8.74 34.29 -14.76
N LEU A 15 -8.56 32.97 -14.81
CA LEU A 15 -9.24 32.06 -13.90
C LEU A 15 -8.70 32.34 -12.49
N LEU A 16 -9.20 33.42 -11.90
CA LEU A 16 -9.41 33.50 -10.47
C LEU A 16 -10.41 32.39 -10.15
N PHE A 17 -9.93 31.19 -9.88
CA PHE A 17 -10.67 30.24 -9.06
C PHE A 17 -10.74 30.83 -7.64
N GLY A 18 -11.58 31.86 -7.47
CA GLY A 18 -12.33 32.07 -6.23
C GLY A 18 -13.46 31.05 -6.18
N GLY A 19 -13.14 29.77 -6.39
CA GLY A 19 -14.02 28.70 -5.97
C GLY A 19 -13.95 28.67 -4.46
N PHE A 20 -15.10 28.58 -3.79
CA PHE A 20 -15.19 28.34 -2.35
C PHE A 20 -14.12 27.32 -1.95
N CYS A 21 -13.03 27.77 -1.32
CA CYS A 21 -12.07 26.86 -0.71
C CYS A 21 -12.84 26.16 0.40
N SER A 22 -13.39 24.98 0.11
CA SER A 22 -13.79 24.07 1.16
C SER A 22 -12.56 23.89 2.04
N ASN A 23 -12.65 24.31 3.29
CA ASN A 23 -11.56 24.12 4.24
C ASN A 23 -11.38 22.61 4.40
N ALA A 24 -10.23 22.09 3.97
CA ALA A 24 -9.92 20.68 4.13
C ALA A 24 -10.08 20.28 5.61
N LEU A 25 -10.81 19.21 5.86
CA LEU A 25 -10.80 18.59 7.17
C LEU A 25 -9.40 17.99 7.42
N PRO A 26 -8.79 18.22 8.58
CA PRO A 26 -7.50 17.63 8.90
C PRO A 26 -7.63 16.11 8.94
N TYR A 27 -6.63 15.40 8.42
CA TYR A 27 -6.54 13.96 8.50
C TYR A 27 -5.47 13.53 9.50
N ASP A 28 -5.83 12.60 10.37
CA ASP A 28 -4.94 11.96 11.33
C ASP A 28 -4.22 10.76 10.68
N TYR A 29 -2.94 10.96 10.38
CA TYR A 29 -2.05 9.94 9.81
C TYR A 29 -1.56 8.92 10.82
N THR A 30 -1.83 9.10 12.12
CA THR A 30 -1.37 8.19 13.17
C THR A 30 -1.81 6.76 12.88
N ALA A 31 -0.85 5.85 12.88
CA ALA A 31 -1.04 4.41 12.86
C ALA A 31 0.00 3.78 13.78
N ILE A 32 -0.46 3.10 14.83
CA ILE A 32 0.40 2.48 15.84
C ILE A 32 0.40 0.98 15.65
N THR A 33 1.57 0.43 15.40
CA THR A 33 1.76 -1.00 15.12
C THR A 33 2.53 -1.72 16.22
N ASP A 34 2.92 -0.98 17.26
CA ASP A 34 3.44 -1.53 18.50
C ASP A 34 2.31 -2.12 19.34
N CYS A 35 2.67 -3.13 20.14
CA CYS A 35 1.79 -3.79 21.09
C CYS A 35 1.61 -2.87 22.32
N MET A 36 0.42 -2.29 22.47
CA MET A 36 0.16 -1.25 23.47
C MET A 36 -0.53 -1.81 24.72
N ALA A 37 -0.06 -1.41 25.90
CA ALA A 37 -0.69 -1.82 27.17
C ALA A 37 -2.11 -1.24 27.32
N ASP A 38 -2.33 -0.02 26.85
CA ASP A 38 -3.62 0.66 26.85
C ASP A 38 -3.83 1.35 25.49
N PRO A 39 -5.08 1.44 25.01
CA PRO A 39 -5.38 2.10 23.76
C PRO A 39 -5.21 3.62 23.90
N LEU A 40 -4.86 4.28 22.80
CA LEU A 40 -4.96 5.74 22.75
C LEU A 40 -6.42 6.15 22.56
N ARG A 41 -6.70 7.43 22.80
CA ARG A 41 -8.03 8.02 22.56
C ARG A 41 -8.49 7.84 21.12
N ALA A 42 -9.81 7.80 20.94
CA ALA A 42 -10.42 7.68 19.63
C ALA A 42 -9.98 8.84 18.71
N GLN A 43 -9.52 8.51 17.50
CA GLN A 43 -9.24 9.52 16.48
C GLN A 43 -10.49 10.36 16.21
N TYR A 44 -10.33 11.65 15.90
CA TYR A 44 -11.47 12.55 15.61
C TYR A 44 -12.56 12.57 16.70
N ASN A 45 -12.20 12.30 17.96
CA ASN A 45 -13.15 12.16 19.08
C ASN A 45 -14.27 11.12 18.81
N GLY A 46 -13.97 10.09 18.00
CA GLY A 46 -14.90 9.05 17.57
C GLY A 46 -15.64 9.35 16.26
N GLY A 47 -15.60 10.58 15.75
CA GLY A 47 -16.36 10.96 14.55
C GLY A 47 -17.87 10.76 14.76
N ILE A 48 -18.50 9.92 13.94
CA ILE A 48 -19.94 9.60 14.08
C ILE A 48 -20.22 8.46 15.08
N ILE A 49 -19.19 7.91 15.72
CA ILE A 49 -19.34 6.85 16.73
C ILE A 49 -19.84 7.43 18.05
N VAL A 50 -20.92 6.88 18.57
CA VAL A 50 -21.46 7.16 19.90
C VAL A 50 -20.66 6.41 20.94
N ASN A 51 -20.22 7.12 21.98
CA ASN A 51 -19.50 6.55 23.13
C ASN A 51 -18.31 5.67 22.71
N PRO A 52 -17.36 6.23 21.95
CA PRO A 52 -16.30 5.47 21.29
C PRO A 52 -15.33 4.79 22.25
N GLU A 53 -15.20 5.31 23.47
CA GLU A 53 -14.27 4.87 24.53
C GLU A 53 -14.99 4.14 25.69
N GLY A 54 -16.27 3.78 25.53
CA GLY A 54 -17.03 3.09 26.60
C GLY A 54 -17.26 3.89 27.89
N ASN A 55 -16.87 5.18 27.93
CA ASN A 55 -16.92 6.02 29.12
C ASN A 55 -18.32 6.14 29.74
N ASN A 56 -19.36 6.05 28.90
CA ASN A 56 -20.78 6.08 29.29
C ASN A 56 -21.44 4.69 29.22
N GLY A 57 -20.73 3.66 29.70
CA GLY A 57 -21.22 2.29 29.70
C GLY A 57 -21.39 1.73 28.28
N LEU A 58 -22.46 0.98 28.05
CA LEU A 58 -22.78 0.41 26.74
C LEU A 58 -23.66 1.32 25.86
N LYS A 59 -23.79 2.62 26.19
CA LYS A 59 -24.63 3.54 25.40
C LYS A 59 -24.22 3.53 23.93
N GLY A 60 -25.17 3.22 23.04
CA GLY A 60 -24.95 3.14 21.59
C GLY A 60 -24.42 1.78 21.09
N TRP A 61 -23.91 0.94 21.98
CA TRP A 61 -23.42 -0.40 21.67
C TRP A 61 -24.53 -1.44 21.85
N THR A 62 -24.67 -2.30 20.85
CA THR A 62 -25.66 -3.38 20.78
C THR A 62 -24.96 -4.67 20.37
N THR A 63 -25.69 -5.78 20.33
CA THR A 63 -25.16 -7.05 19.83
C THR A 63 -25.38 -7.18 18.32
N PHE A 64 -24.47 -7.88 17.66
CA PHE A 64 -24.66 -8.45 16.33
C PHE A 64 -24.51 -9.96 16.44
N GLY A 65 -25.55 -10.69 16.08
CA GLY A 65 -25.63 -12.12 16.34
C GLY A 65 -26.03 -12.45 17.78
N ASP A 66 -25.85 -13.72 18.18
CA ASP A 66 -26.26 -14.26 19.48
C ASP A 66 -25.08 -14.24 20.46
N VAL A 67 -24.68 -13.03 20.84
CA VAL A 67 -23.55 -12.75 21.72
C VAL A 67 -24.00 -11.98 22.95
N ARG A 68 -23.17 -11.99 24.00
CA ARG A 68 -23.34 -11.07 25.14
C ARG A 68 -22.29 -9.97 25.06
N ILE A 69 -22.69 -8.76 25.42
CA ILE A 69 -21.77 -7.62 25.52
C ILE A 69 -21.78 -7.06 26.95
N GLU A 70 -20.60 -6.69 27.42
CA GLU A 70 -20.39 -6.07 28.72
C GLU A 70 -19.30 -4.99 28.66
N LEU A 71 -19.23 -4.18 29.71
CA LEU A 71 -18.19 -3.16 29.85
C LEU A 71 -17.00 -3.75 30.62
N GLY A 72 -15.85 -3.86 29.96
CA GLY A 72 -14.59 -4.18 30.59
C GLY A 72 -13.94 -2.95 31.23
N LEU A 73 -13.09 -3.19 32.23
CA LEU A 73 -12.29 -2.18 32.92
C LEU A 73 -10.86 -2.69 33.06
N SER A 74 -9.86 -1.94 32.61
CA SER A 74 -8.45 -2.26 32.81
C SER A 74 -8.00 -1.86 34.22
N ASP A 75 -6.87 -2.40 34.68
CA ASP A 75 -6.27 -2.04 35.97
C ASP A 75 -5.97 -0.54 36.10
N LYS A 76 -5.79 0.17 34.97
CA LYS A 76 -5.56 1.62 34.92
C LYS A 76 -6.84 2.44 34.74
N GLY A 77 -8.01 1.81 34.81
CA GLY A 77 -9.31 2.45 34.70
C GLY A 77 -9.79 2.70 33.27
N ASN A 78 -9.11 2.14 32.25
CA ASN A 78 -9.57 2.23 30.87
C ASN A 78 -10.82 1.36 30.66
N LYS A 79 -11.85 1.90 30.02
CA LYS A 79 -13.12 1.19 29.78
C LYS A 79 -13.19 0.73 28.33
N TYR A 80 -13.74 -0.45 28.08
CA TYR A 80 -13.85 -0.99 26.73
C TYR A 80 -15.07 -1.91 26.61
N VAL A 81 -15.52 -2.16 25.38
CA VAL A 81 -16.65 -3.07 25.13
C VAL A 81 -16.11 -4.47 24.86
N VAL A 82 -16.65 -5.46 25.56
CA VAL A 82 -16.32 -6.88 25.39
C VAL A 82 -17.49 -7.60 24.75
N ALA A 83 -17.23 -8.40 23.72
CA ALA A 83 -18.17 -9.37 23.18
C ALA A 83 -17.67 -10.77 23.49
N HIS A 84 -18.45 -11.53 24.26
CA HIS A 84 -18.09 -12.84 24.76
C HIS A 84 -19.20 -13.87 24.51
N SER A 85 -18.89 -15.15 24.75
CA SER A 85 -19.82 -16.27 24.49
C SER A 85 -20.23 -16.37 23.02
N ARG A 86 -19.29 -16.11 22.11
CA ARG A 86 -19.48 -16.12 20.65
C ARG A 86 -19.69 -17.55 20.12
N LYS A 87 -20.59 -17.73 19.15
CA LYS A 87 -20.89 -19.01 18.49
C LYS A 87 -20.53 -19.00 17.00
N HIS A 88 -20.59 -17.82 16.38
CA HIS A 88 -20.29 -17.56 14.98
C HIS A 88 -19.18 -16.52 14.84
N SER A 89 -18.51 -16.49 13.69
CA SER A 89 -17.40 -15.56 13.45
C SER A 89 -17.82 -14.08 13.53
N TYR A 90 -19.06 -13.78 13.17
CA TYR A 90 -19.64 -12.44 13.20
C TYR A 90 -20.25 -12.05 14.54
N ASP A 91 -20.39 -12.98 15.49
CA ASP A 91 -21.00 -12.68 16.80
C ASP A 91 -20.13 -11.65 17.54
N SER A 92 -20.65 -10.45 17.78
CA SER A 92 -19.84 -9.33 18.25
C SER A 92 -20.65 -8.16 18.80
N MET A 93 -19.97 -7.16 19.35
CA MET A 93 -20.58 -5.85 19.57
C MET A 93 -20.82 -5.15 18.23
N SER A 94 -21.82 -4.29 18.21
CA SER A 94 -22.16 -3.51 17.04
C SER A 94 -22.69 -2.14 17.37
N GLN A 95 -22.43 -1.20 16.46
CA GLN A 95 -22.99 0.13 16.49
C GLN A 95 -23.71 0.43 15.17
N LYS A 96 -24.96 0.90 15.28
CA LYS A 96 -25.74 1.36 14.13
C LYS A 96 -25.34 2.80 13.80
N VAL A 97 -24.86 3.01 12.59
CA VAL A 97 -24.45 4.32 12.06
C VAL A 97 -25.24 4.63 10.79
N PHE A 98 -25.34 5.91 10.42
CA PHE A 98 -25.92 6.33 9.15
C PHE A 98 -24.81 6.81 8.21
N LEU A 99 -24.63 6.13 7.09
CA LEU A 99 -23.63 6.45 6.08
C LEU A 99 -24.31 7.25 4.96
N LEU A 100 -23.62 8.26 4.44
CA LEU A 100 -24.07 9.17 3.40
C LEU A 100 -23.39 8.81 2.10
N LYS A 101 -24.17 8.71 1.02
CA LYS A 101 -23.66 8.60 -0.33
C LYS A 101 -22.64 9.72 -0.62
N ASP A 102 -21.67 9.42 -1.48
CA ASP A 102 -20.65 10.36 -1.94
C ASP A 102 -19.70 10.85 -0.83
N HIS A 103 -19.71 10.19 0.33
CA HIS A 103 -18.75 10.40 1.39
C HIS A 103 -17.75 9.25 1.48
N PHE A 104 -16.54 9.61 1.89
CA PHE A 104 -15.50 8.72 2.33
C PHE A 104 -15.50 8.61 3.84
N TYR A 105 -15.28 7.41 4.36
CA TYR A 105 -15.23 7.17 5.79
C TYR A 105 -13.87 6.60 6.18
N THR A 106 -13.11 7.36 6.97
CA THR A 106 -11.89 6.86 7.62
C THR A 106 -12.28 6.18 8.92
N PHE A 107 -11.74 4.99 9.14
CA PHE A 107 -12.07 4.15 10.29
C PHE A 107 -10.81 3.84 11.12
N SER A 108 -10.96 3.83 12.43
CA SER A 108 -9.99 3.19 13.32
C SER A 108 -10.64 2.61 14.57
N ALA A 109 -10.00 1.62 15.17
CA ALA A 109 -10.39 1.03 16.43
C ALA A 109 -9.17 0.41 17.11
N TRP A 110 -9.22 0.29 18.43
CA TRP A 110 -8.27 -0.52 19.18
C TRP A 110 -8.91 -1.86 19.50
N ILE A 111 -8.17 -2.92 19.19
CA ILE A 111 -8.65 -4.30 19.29
C ILE A 111 -7.74 -5.08 20.23
N GLN A 112 -8.35 -5.81 21.16
CA GLN A 112 -7.70 -6.84 21.95
C GLN A 112 -8.59 -8.09 21.96
N VAL A 113 -8.00 -9.24 22.31
CA VAL A 113 -8.71 -10.53 22.34
C VAL A 113 -8.31 -11.35 23.56
N SER A 114 -9.19 -12.23 24.05
CA SER A 114 -8.86 -13.19 25.13
C SER A 114 -8.05 -14.41 24.66
N ALA A 115 -7.58 -14.38 23.41
CA ALA A 115 -6.90 -15.48 22.74
C ALA A 115 -5.54 -15.85 23.37
N LYS A 116 -5.14 -17.13 23.22
CA LYS A 116 -3.78 -17.61 23.56
C LYS A 116 -2.77 -17.46 22.41
N ARG A 117 -3.23 -17.02 21.25
CA ARG A 117 -2.44 -16.79 20.03
C ARG A 117 -2.95 -15.55 19.33
N ASN A 118 -2.12 -14.95 18.48
CA ASN A 118 -2.54 -13.84 17.64
C ASN A 118 -3.65 -14.30 16.69
N VAL A 119 -4.68 -13.47 16.52
CA VAL A 119 -5.83 -13.75 15.65
C VAL A 119 -6.12 -12.55 14.78
N THR A 120 -6.73 -12.79 13.62
CA THR A 120 -7.20 -11.71 12.75
C THR A 120 -8.57 -11.26 13.21
N VAL A 121 -8.78 -9.94 13.26
CA VAL A 121 -10.07 -9.31 13.52
C VAL A 121 -10.34 -8.29 12.42
N ASN A 122 -11.50 -8.40 11.76
CA ASN A 122 -11.91 -7.44 10.72
C ASN A 122 -13.07 -6.58 11.21
N ALA A 123 -13.07 -5.31 10.82
CA ALA A 123 -14.22 -4.44 10.99
C ALA A 123 -15.11 -4.54 9.74
N ILE A 124 -16.40 -4.80 9.93
CA ILE A 124 -17.36 -5.00 8.84
C ILE A 124 -18.54 -4.04 9.02
N PHE A 125 -18.99 -3.46 7.92
CA PHE A 125 -20.18 -2.64 7.83
C PHE A 125 -21.25 -3.41 7.04
N LYS A 126 -22.27 -3.92 7.73
CA LYS A 126 -23.46 -4.47 7.08
C LYS A 126 -24.39 -3.33 6.68
N THR A 127 -24.54 -3.10 5.38
CA THR A 127 -25.47 -2.14 4.79
C THR A 127 -26.66 -2.87 4.16
N ASN A 128 -27.63 -2.12 3.65
CA ASN A 128 -28.74 -2.70 2.87
C ASN A 128 -28.28 -3.29 1.52
N GLU A 129 -27.09 -2.92 1.04
CA GLU A 129 -26.50 -3.39 -0.23
C GLU A 129 -25.56 -4.57 -0.06
N GLY A 130 -25.35 -5.03 1.18
CA GLY A 130 -24.44 -6.12 1.51
C GLY A 130 -23.39 -5.70 2.53
N TYR A 131 -22.19 -6.25 2.40
CA TYR A 131 -21.12 -6.09 3.38
C TYR A 131 -19.99 -5.25 2.79
N LYS A 132 -19.58 -4.21 3.52
CA LYS A 132 -18.37 -3.44 3.21
C LYS A 132 -17.34 -3.73 4.28
N TYR A 133 -16.18 -4.23 3.86
CA TYR A 133 -15.07 -4.46 4.77
C TYR A 133 -14.44 -3.10 5.07
N GLY A 134 -14.18 -2.81 6.35
CA GLY A 134 -13.49 -1.60 6.79
C GLY A 134 -11.97 -1.77 6.80
N GLY A 135 -11.50 -3.00 6.98
CA GLY A 135 -10.10 -3.35 7.16
C GLY A 135 -9.95 -4.38 8.28
N GLY A 136 -8.71 -4.84 8.49
CA GLY A 136 -8.41 -5.86 9.49
C GLY A 136 -7.07 -5.66 10.16
N VAL A 137 -6.90 -6.29 11.32
CA VAL A 137 -5.65 -6.29 12.08
C VAL A 137 -5.38 -7.67 12.66
N VAL A 138 -4.10 -8.01 12.78
CA VAL A 138 -3.68 -9.10 13.67
C VAL A 138 -3.68 -8.59 15.11
N ALA A 139 -4.70 -8.97 15.88
CA ALA A 139 -4.79 -8.68 17.30
C ALA A 139 -3.76 -9.54 18.06
N ASN A 140 -2.82 -8.86 18.74
CA ASN A 140 -1.76 -9.50 19.51
C ASN A 140 -2.26 -9.90 20.91
N VAL A 141 -1.77 -11.04 21.40
CA VAL A 141 -2.14 -11.54 22.73
C VAL A 141 -1.66 -10.59 23.82
N GLY A 142 -2.55 -10.21 24.74
CA GLY A 142 -2.21 -9.45 25.94
C GLY A 142 -1.91 -7.96 25.70
N CYS A 143 -2.26 -7.41 24.53
CA CYS A 143 -2.15 -5.99 24.29
C CYS A 143 -3.16 -5.48 23.24
N TRP A 144 -3.30 -4.17 23.18
CA TRP A 144 -4.13 -3.47 22.21
C TRP A 144 -3.40 -3.29 20.88
N SER A 145 -4.09 -3.66 19.80
CA SER A 145 -3.62 -3.52 18.42
C SER A 145 -4.54 -2.56 17.67
N MET A 146 -3.96 -1.55 17.01
CA MET A 146 -4.75 -0.59 16.25
C MET A 146 -5.17 -1.19 14.90
N LEU A 147 -6.47 -1.25 14.66
CA LEU A 147 -7.06 -1.47 13.34
C LEU A 147 -7.29 -0.09 12.70
N LYS A 148 -6.69 0.14 11.53
CA LYS A 148 -6.98 1.33 10.71
C LYS A 148 -7.53 0.89 9.36
N GLY A 149 -8.53 1.62 8.87
CA GLY A 149 -9.33 1.21 7.74
C GLY A 149 -10.09 2.35 7.10
N GLY A 150 -11.01 2.00 6.21
CA GLY A 150 -11.99 2.92 5.67
C GLY A 150 -12.91 2.29 4.63
N VAL A 151 -14.04 2.97 4.41
CA VAL A 151 -15.06 2.53 3.45
C VAL A 151 -15.51 3.68 2.57
N SER A 152 -15.85 3.34 1.34
CA SER A 152 -16.63 4.17 0.42
C SER A 152 -18.03 3.59 0.30
N VAL A 153 -19.06 4.45 0.23
CA VAL A 153 -20.47 4.04 0.17
C VAL A 153 -21.15 4.54 -1.10
N ASP A 154 -21.92 3.65 -1.73
CA ASP A 154 -22.57 3.89 -3.01
C ASP A 154 -23.99 4.48 -2.86
N SER A 155 -24.62 4.27 -1.69
CA SER A 155 -25.90 4.86 -1.30
C SER A 155 -25.94 5.26 0.18
N SER A 156 -26.82 6.20 0.50
CA SER A 156 -27.07 6.62 1.87
C SER A 156 -27.96 5.60 2.59
N GLY A 157 -27.63 5.28 3.84
CA GLY A 157 -28.44 4.36 4.62
C GLY A 157 -27.83 3.98 5.96
N PHE A 158 -28.59 3.25 6.75
CA PHE A 158 -28.08 2.68 7.99
C PHE A 158 -27.11 1.52 7.70
N ALA A 159 -26.04 1.47 8.48
CA ALA A 159 -25.12 0.36 8.52
C ALA A 159 -24.92 -0.12 9.97
N GLN A 160 -24.71 -1.41 10.15
CA GLN A 160 -24.23 -1.98 11.41
C GLN A 160 -22.72 -2.22 11.29
N LEU A 161 -21.93 -1.44 12.02
CA LEU A 161 -20.51 -1.73 12.23
C LEU A 161 -20.40 -2.85 13.27
N TYR A 162 -19.65 -3.91 12.98
CA TYR A 162 -19.31 -4.98 13.93
C TYR A 162 -17.91 -5.53 13.62
N PHE A 163 -17.39 -6.39 14.51
CA PHE A 163 -16.04 -6.95 14.40
C PHE A 163 -16.10 -8.48 14.31
N GLU A 164 -15.49 -9.06 13.29
CA GLU A 164 -15.49 -10.51 13.09
C GLU A 164 -14.12 -11.13 13.35
N SER A 165 -14.11 -12.37 13.83
CA SER A 165 -12.92 -13.21 13.87
C SER A 165 -13.31 -14.66 13.68
N HIS A 166 -12.55 -15.40 12.87
CA HIS A 166 -12.79 -16.83 12.60
C HIS A 166 -12.66 -17.72 13.84
N ASP A 167 -11.85 -17.31 14.82
CA ASP A 167 -11.75 -18.03 16.09
C ASP A 167 -12.93 -17.61 16.98
N THR A 168 -13.93 -18.46 17.12
CA THR A 168 -15.14 -18.18 17.93
C THR A 168 -14.94 -18.48 19.40
N SER A 169 -13.83 -19.13 19.78
CA SER A 169 -13.52 -19.48 21.17
C SER A 169 -12.99 -18.31 22.00
N ILE A 170 -12.76 -17.16 21.34
CA ILE A 170 -12.16 -15.97 21.93
C ILE A 170 -13.20 -14.86 22.06
N ASP A 171 -13.01 -14.02 23.06
CA ASP A 171 -13.74 -12.77 23.22
C ASP A 171 -13.03 -11.67 22.42
N ILE A 172 -13.82 -10.76 21.86
CA ILE A 172 -13.32 -9.59 21.13
C ILE A 172 -13.52 -8.37 22.03
N TRP A 173 -12.47 -7.59 22.23
CA TRP A 173 -12.49 -6.38 23.04
C TRP A 173 -12.20 -5.19 22.14
N VAL A 174 -13.04 -4.16 22.24
CA VAL A 174 -13.00 -3.01 21.34
C VAL A 174 -13.03 -1.72 22.15
N ASP A 175 -12.16 -0.80 21.78
CA ASP A 175 -12.09 0.53 22.37
C ASP A 175 -11.71 1.61 21.35
N SER A 176 -11.92 2.86 21.72
CA SER A 176 -11.49 4.06 21.00
C SER A 176 -11.85 4.03 19.51
N VAL A 177 -13.09 3.63 19.22
CA VAL A 177 -13.57 3.47 17.83
C VAL A 177 -13.85 4.82 17.21
N SER A 178 -13.38 5.02 15.98
CA SER A 178 -13.59 6.22 15.20
C SER A 178 -14.11 5.93 13.82
N LEU A 179 -15.07 6.73 13.37
CA LEU A 179 -15.57 6.71 12.01
C LEU A 179 -15.81 8.16 11.56
N GLN A 180 -14.85 8.71 10.84
CA GLN A 180 -14.89 10.10 10.40
C GLN A 180 -15.30 10.19 8.93
N ALA A 181 -16.36 10.94 8.66
CA ALA A 181 -16.81 11.23 7.30
C ALA A 181 -16.00 12.38 6.68
N PHE A 182 -15.75 12.26 5.38
CA PHE A 182 -15.18 13.30 4.53
C PHE A 182 -15.98 13.33 3.22
N THR A 183 -16.34 14.52 2.78
CA THR A 183 -16.83 14.72 1.40
C THR A 183 -15.69 14.49 0.40
N LYS A 184 -16.02 14.25 -0.86
CA LYS A 184 -15.02 14.16 -1.94
C LYS A 184 -14.23 15.46 -2.06
N GLU A 185 -14.90 16.60 -1.85
CA GLU A 185 -14.32 17.94 -1.90
C GLU A 185 -13.32 18.15 -0.76
N GLU A 186 -13.66 17.80 0.47
CA GLU A 186 -12.73 17.87 1.62
C GLU A 186 -11.52 16.96 1.42
N TRP A 187 -11.75 15.75 0.87
CA TRP A 187 -10.68 14.80 0.59
C TRP A 187 -9.71 15.34 -0.47
N ARG A 188 -10.22 15.93 -1.56
CA ARG A 188 -9.41 16.57 -2.61
C ARG A 188 -8.70 17.82 -2.10
N ALA A 189 -9.38 18.68 -1.34
CA ALA A 189 -8.76 19.85 -0.72
C ALA A 189 -7.60 19.44 0.22
N HIS A 190 -7.78 18.37 0.99
CA HIS A 190 -6.72 17.81 1.83
C HIS A 190 -5.54 17.29 0.97
N GLN A 191 -5.81 16.60 -0.13
CA GLN A 191 -4.78 16.15 -1.08
C GLN A 191 -3.96 17.33 -1.62
N ASP A 192 -4.62 18.39 -2.07
CA ASP A 192 -3.95 19.60 -2.60
C ASP A 192 -3.10 20.28 -1.54
N GLN A 193 -3.60 20.45 -0.32
CA GLN A 193 -2.83 20.98 0.80
C GLN A 193 -1.60 20.13 1.12
N SER A 194 -1.74 18.80 1.04
CA SER A 194 -0.62 17.88 1.27
C SER A 194 0.43 18.03 0.18
N ILE A 195 0.03 18.09 -1.09
CA ILE A 195 0.92 18.32 -2.24
C ILE A 195 1.64 19.67 -2.08
N ASP A 196 0.91 20.74 -1.76
CA ASP A 196 1.50 22.07 -1.55
C ASP A 196 2.53 22.07 -0.43
N LYS A 197 2.27 21.33 0.66
CA LYS A 197 3.16 21.23 1.81
C LYS A 197 4.39 20.37 1.55
N VAL A 198 4.24 19.23 0.86
CA VAL A 198 5.30 18.19 0.80
C VAL A 198 5.97 18.05 -0.56
N ARG A 199 5.33 18.52 -1.64
CA ARG A 199 5.83 18.38 -3.02
C ARG A 199 6.09 19.70 -3.73
N LYS A 200 5.65 20.84 -3.19
CA LYS A 200 5.91 22.16 -3.75
C LYS A 200 6.83 22.98 -2.84
N SER A 201 7.56 23.91 -3.43
CA SER A 201 8.36 24.92 -2.73
C SER A 201 8.18 26.27 -3.40
N LYS A 202 8.31 27.35 -2.63
CA LYS A 202 8.31 28.71 -3.19
C LYS A 202 9.68 29.00 -3.78
N VAL A 203 9.72 29.25 -5.09
CA VAL A 203 10.95 29.60 -5.81
C VAL A 203 10.88 31.07 -6.22
N LYS A 204 11.93 31.83 -5.92
CA LYS A 204 12.13 33.19 -6.45
C LYS A 204 13.15 33.12 -7.57
N ILE A 205 12.74 33.49 -8.79
CA ILE A 205 13.60 33.52 -9.95
C ILE A 205 14.00 34.97 -10.21
N GLN A 206 15.31 35.21 -10.24
CA GLN A 206 15.88 36.49 -10.65
C GLN A 206 16.81 36.22 -11.84
N ILE A 207 16.62 36.98 -12.90
CA ILE A 207 17.45 36.87 -14.09
C ILE A 207 18.30 38.14 -14.19
N LEU A 208 19.60 37.94 -14.32
CA LEU A 208 20.61 39.00 -14.29
C LEU A 208 21.32 39.08 -15.65
N ASP A 209 21.75 40.28 -16.04
CA ASP A 209 22.66 40.46 -17.17
C ASP A 209 24.10 40.04 -16.83
N ASN A 210 25.01 40.16 -17.80
CA ASN A 210 26.44 39.87 -17.62
C ASN A 210 27.17 40.82 -16.65
N LYS A 211 26.49 41.86 -16.15
CA LYS A 211 26.97 42.80 -15.14
C LYS A 211 26.27 42.62 -13.79
N GLY A 212 25.44 41.59 -13.64
CA GLY A 212 24.71 41.30 -12.40
C GLY A 212 23.48 42.20 -12.18
N LYS A 213 23.01 42.94 -13.18
CA LYS A 213 21.82 43.80 -13.07
C LYS A 213 20.55 43.03 -13.40
N PRO A 214 19.44 43.19 -12.64
CA PRO A 214 18.17 42.56 -12.97
C PRO A 214 17.66 42.99 -14.34
N LEU A 215 17.27 42.01 -15.15
CA LEU A 215 16.68 42.23 -16.46
C LEU A 215 15.15 42.20 -16.36
N SER A 216 14.50 43.16 -17.05
CA SER A 216 13.05 43.19 -17.17
C SER A 216 12.63 42.32 -18.36
N TYR A 217 11.89 41.25 -18.09
CA TYR A 217 11.35 40.35 -19.12
C TYR A 217 9.83 40.37 -19.11
N THR A 218 9.22 40.19 -20.28
CA THR A 218 7.77 40.09 -20.43
C THR A 218 7.25 38.65 -20.33
N ASN A 219 8.04 37.63 -20.71
CA ASN A 219 7.63 36.22 -20.65
C ASN A 219 8.79 35.30 -20.20
N ILE A 220 8.56 34.48 -19.17
CA ILE A 220 9.45 33.40 -18.71
C ILE A 220 8.67 32.09 -18.83
N THR A 221 9.26 31.06 -19.45
CA THR A 221 8.68 29.72 -19.49
C THR A 221 9.51 28.79 -18.61
N LEU A 222 8.85 28.07 -17.70
CA LEU A 222 9.46 27.03 -16.88
C LEU A 222 8.94 25.67 -17.32
N GLN A 223 9.85 24.75 -17.63
CA GLN A 223 9.53 23.37 -17.96
C GLN A 223 10.15 22.44 -16.91
N SER A 224 9.32 21.66 -16.22
CA SER A 224 9.80 20.61 -15.33
C SER A 224 10.19 19.39 -16.14
N ASN A 225 11.45 18.97 -16.04
CA ASN A 225 11.99 17.86 -16.81
C ASN A 225 12.28 16.60 -15.97
N LYS A 226 11.93 16.61 -14.67
CA LYS A 226 12.23 15.49 -13.77
C LYS A 226 11.19 15.39 -12.64
N ILE A 227 10.73 14.17 -12.41
CA ILE A 227 9.88 13.82 -11.27
C ILE A 227 10.80 13.44 -10.09
N ASP A 228 10.42 13.85 -8.88
CA ASP A 228 11.22 13.66 -7.64
C ASP A 228 11.14 12.23 -7.06
N PHE A 229 10.39 11.34 -7.70
CA PHE A 229 10.25 9.94 -7.30
C PHE A 229 10.28 9.01 -8.52
N PRO A 230 10.66 7.72 -8.33
CA PRO A 230 10.59 6.70 -9.36
C PRO A 230 9.19 6.67 -10.02
N PHE A 231 9.13 7.00 -11.31
CA PHE A 231 7.90 6.92 -12.10
C PHE A 231 8.18 6.13 -13.38
N GLY A 232 7.39 5.09 -13.58
CA GLY A 232 7.72 4.05 -14.54
C GLY A 232 6.53 3.24 -15.01
N VAL A 233 6.80 2.39 -15.99
CA VAL A 233 5.88 1.38 -16.51
C VAL A 233 6.66 0.09 -16.78
N ALA A 234 6.01 -1.06 -16.71
CA ALA A 234 6.59 -2.31 -17.14
C ALA A 234 6.84 -2.32 -18.65
N ILE A 235 7.88 -3.04 -19.09
CA ILE A 235 8.17 -3.26 -20.50
C ILE A 235 8.49 -4.75 -20.75
N ASN A 236 8.21 -5.22 -21.97
CA ASN A 236 8.65 -6.53 -22.45
C ASN A 236 9.66 -6.41 -23.59
N ASN A 237 10.18 -7.56 -24.02
CA ASN A 237 11.22 -7.68 -25.04
C ASN A 237 10.87 -7.06 -26.42
N ASN A 238 9.60 -6.74 -26.71
CA ASN A 238 9.23 -6.02 -27.94
C ASN A 238 9.88 -4.63 -28.00
N ILE A 239 10.29 -4.07 -26.87
CA ILE A 239 11.09 -2.85 -26.79
C ILE A 239 12.42 -2.96 -27.56
N LEU A 240 12.90 -4.17 -27.86
CA LEU A 240 14.15 -4.39 -28.58
C LEU A 240 14.04 -4.25 -30.11
N THR A 241 12.84 -4.28 -30.66
CA THR A 241 12.64 -4.27 -32.12
C THR A 241 11.63 -3.21 -32.57
N ASN A 242 10.75 -2.74 -31.69
CA ASN A 242 9.73 -1.76 -32.03
C ASN A 242 10.18 -0.32 -31.72
N ASN A 243 10.56 0.43 -32.76
CA ASN A 243 11.02 1.82 -32.62
C ASN A 243 9.92 2.77 -32.10
N ALA A 244 8.66 2.60 -32.53
CA ALA A 244 7.56 3.42 -32.03
C ALA A 244 7.35 3.23 -30.52
N TYR A 245 7.46 2.00 -30.04
CA TYR A 245 7.38 1.69 -28.61
C TYR A 245 8.56 2.30 -27.84
N ARG A 246 9.79 2.19 -28.35
CA ARG A 246 10.99 2.82 -27.77
C ARG A 246 10.83 4.34 -27.61
N ASP A 247 10.43 5.00 -28.68
CA ASP A 247 10.25 6.45 -28.70
C ASP A 247 9.15 6.89 -27.75
N TRP A 248 8.06 6.12 -27.66
CA TRP A 248 6.97 6.41 -26.75
C TRP A 248 7.41 6.29 -25.28
N PHE A 249 8.11 5.20 -24.96
CA PHE A 249 8.54 4.86 -23.61
C PHE A 249 9.64 5.81 -23.08
N THR A 250 10.70 6.00 -23.86
CA THR A 250 11.89 6.77 -23.42
C THR A 250 11.62 8.26 -23.21
N LYS A 251 10.56 8.80 -23.83
CA LYS A 251 10.12 10.19 -23.63
C LYS A 251 9.31 10.40 -22.35
N ARG A 252 8.87 9.34 -21.68
CA ARG A 252 7.85 9.41 -20.60
C ARG A 252 8.33 8.88 -19.26
N PHE A 253 9.20 7.88 -19.24
CA PHE A 253 9.51 7.14 -18.03
C PHE A 253 11.01 7.13 -17.73
N THR A 254 11.34 7.23 -16.45
CA THR A 254 12.72 7.18 -15.95
C THR A 254 13.04 5.89 -15.21
N VAL A 255 12.01 5.09 -14.92
CA VAL A 255 12.10 3.80 -14.23
C VAL A 255 11.27 2.76 -14.97
N THR A 256 11.68 1.50 -14.91
CA THR A 256 10.92 0.38 -15.46
C THR A 256 11.15 -0.91 -14.69
N THR A 257 10.32 -1.90 -14.99
CA THR A 257 10.56 -3.31 -14.63
C THR A 257 10.29 -4.16 -15.86
N PHE A 258 10.92 -5.34 -15.93
CA PHE A 258 10.73 -6.24 -17.06
C PHE A 258 9.58 -7.20 -16.72
N GLU A 259 8.58 -7.28 -17.60
CA GLU A 259 7.35 -8.05 -17.34
C GLU A 259 7.66 -9.51 -17.00
N ASN A 260 8.56 -10.14 -17.76
CA ASN A 260 8.86 -11.57 -17.62
C ASN A 260 10.34 -11.91 -17.75
N GLU A 261 11.15 -11.04 -18.36
CA GLU A 261 12.47 -11.39 -18.88
C GLU A 261 13.51 -11.67 -17.79
N MET A 262 13.25 -11.29 -16.54
CA MET A 262 14.08 -11.65 -15.39
C MET A 262 13.50 -12.80 -14.54
N LYS A 263 12.24 -13.20 -14.73
CA LYS A 263 11.59 -14.27 -13.96
C LYS A 263 12.27 -15.62 -14.18
N TRP A 264 12.24 -16.50 -13.16
CA TRP A 264 13.02 -17.74 -13.17
C TRP A 264 12.61 -18.67 -14.31
N TYR A 265 11.32 -18.81 -14.58
CA TYR A 265 10.83 -19.62 -15.69
C TYR A 265 11.26 -19.08 -17.06
N SER A 266 11.52 -17.79 -17.21
CA SER A 266 12.00 -17.20 -18.46
C SER A 266 13.48 -17.47 -18.68
N THR A 267 14.25 -17.39 -17.60
CA THR A 267 15.72 -17.38 -17.64
C THR A 267 16.36 -18.73 -17.40
N GLU A 268 15.61 -19.74 -16.92
CA GLU A 268 16.10 -21.12 -16.75
C GLU A 268 14.98 -22.14 -17.06
N ARG A 269 14.48 -22.14 -18.31
CA ARG A 269 13.40 -23.05 -18.74
C ARG A 269 13.75 -24.53 -18.58
N SER A 270 15.03 -24.88 -18.70
CA SER A 270 15.56 -26.23 -18.47
C SER A 270 16.68 -26.18 -17.45
N ARG A 271 16.70 -27.13 -16.50
CA ARG A 271 17.67 -27.17 -15.40
C ARG A 271 19.11 -27.00 -15.91
N GLY A 272 19.79 -25.97 -15.40
CA GLY A 272 21.19 -25.65 -15.73
C GLY A 272 21.41 -25.00 -17.09
N LYS A 273 20.35 -24.72 -17.87
CA LYS A 273 20.43 -24.00 -19.15
C LYS A 273 19.85 -22.60 -18.96
N GLU A 274 20.70 -21.70 -18.47
CA GLU A 274 20.33 -20.31 -18.25
C GLU A 274 20.43 -19.49 -19.54
N ASP A 275 19.43 -18.63 -19.79
CA ASP A 275 19.41 -17.67 -20.89
C ASP A 275 18.96 -16.30 -20.38
N TYR A 276 19.89 -15.35 -20.37
CA TYR A 276 19.67 -13.95 -19.98
C TYR A 276 19.77 -12.99 -21.18
N SER A 277 19.77 -13.50 -22.42
CA SER A 277 20.01 -12.69 -23.62
C SER A 277 19.02 -11.53 -23.76
N ALA A 278 17.73 -11.78 -23.53
CA ALA A 278 16.68 -10.77 -23.60
C ALA A 278 16.83 -9.72 -22.48
N SER A 279 16.95 -10.14 -21.22
CA SER A 279 17.10 -9.23 -20.09
C SER A 279 18.40 -8.42 -20.15
N ASP A 280 19.50 -9.01 -20.61
CA ASP A 280 20.77 -8.31 -20.81
C ASP A 280 20.66 -7.25 -21.93
N ALA A 281 19.95 -7.55 -23.02
CA ALA A 281 19.70 -6.60 -24.10
C ALA A 281 18.80 -5.45 -23.66
N MET A 282 17.72 -5.75 -22.92
CA MET A 282 16.81 -4.74 -22.39
C MET A 282 17.49 -3.84 -21.36
N LEU A 283 18.33 -4.41 -20.48
CA LEU A 283 19.10 -3.63 -19.51
C LEU A 283 20.09 -2.68 -20.19
N ARG A 284 20.76 -3.12 -21.27
CA ARG A 284 21.60 -2.24 -22.09
C ARG A 284 20.80 -1.11 -22.71
N PHE A 285 19.63 -1.41 -23.27
CA PHE A 285 18.72 -0.38 -23.82
C PHE A 285 18.35 0.65 -22.73
N CYS A 286 17.91 0.21 -21.55
CA CYS A 286 17.59 1.10 -20.44
C CYS A 286 18.79 1.98 -20.04
N GLY A 287 19.99 1.40 -19.95
CA GLY A 287 21.22 2.13 -19.63
C GLY A 287 21.57 3.23 -20.64
N LEU A 288 21.41 2.97 -21.94
CA LEU A 288 21.65 3.97 -23.00
C LEU A 288 20.71 5.17 -22.91
N HIS A 289 19.52 4.99 -22.34
CA HIS A 289 18.50 6.03 -22.20
C HIS A 289 18.40 6.60 -20.77
N GLY A 290 19.32 6.23 -19.86
CA GLY A 290 19.29 6.71 -18.47
C GLY A 290 18.08 6.23 -17.67
N ILE A 291 17.49 5.10 -18.05
CA ILE A 291 16.31 4.51 -17.42
C ILE A 291 16.77 3.48 -16.39
N SER A 292 16.30 3.63 -15.16
CA SER A 292 16.60 2.71 -14.06
C SER A 292 15.69 1.48 -14.11
N VAL A 293 16.20 0.30 -13.72
CA VAL A 293 15.46 -0.96 -13.74
C VAL A 293 15.24 -1.49 -12.33
N ARG A 294 14.01 -1.85 -11.98
CA ARG A 294 13.69 -2.68 -10.80
C ARG A 294 13.79 -4.15 -11.20
N GLY A 295 14.62 -4.90 -10.48
CA GLY A 295 14.81 -6.33 -10.69
C GLY A 295 13.62 -7.13 -10.18
N HIS A 296 12.78 -7.60 -11.11
CA HIS A 296 11.58 -8.37 -10.83
C HIS A 296 11.65 -9.72 -11.58
N ASN A 297 11.80 -10.84 -10.89
CA ASN A 297 12.10 -11.03 -9.47
C ASN A 297 13.17 -12.13 -9.33
N ILE A 298 13.77 -12.25 -8.13
CA ILE A 298 14.75 -13.32 -7.88
C ILE A 298 14.01 -14.66 -7.77
N PHE A 299 13.01 -14.68 -6.89
CA PHE A 299 12.07 -15.76 -6.67
C PHE A 299 10.65 -15.22 -6.67
N TRP A 300 9.71 -16.06 -7.10
CA TRP A 300 8.29 -15.88 -6.94
C TRP A 300 7.81 -17.07 -6.13
N ASP A 301 7.04 -16.88 -5.06
CA ASP A 301 6.72 -17.97 -4.14
C ASP A 301 5.47 -18.76 -4.54
N ASP A 302 4.70 -18.30 -5.54
CA ASP A 302 3.61 -19.06 -6.14
C ASP A 302 4.16 -20.30 -6.89
N PRO A 303 3.73 -21.52 -6.51
CA PRO A 303 4.13 -22.76 -7.18
C PRO A 303 3.86 -22.78 -8.70
N SER A 304 2.84 -22.05 -9.17
CA SER A 304 2.39 -22.01 -10.57
C SER A 304 3.41 -21.33 -11.48
N TYR A 305 4.26 -20.47 -10.93
CA TYR A 305 5.30 -19.74 -11.65
C TYR A 305 6.71 -20.28 -11.42
N GLN A 306 6.85 -21.48 -10.85
CA GLN A 306 8.15 -22.16 -10.84
C GLN A 306 8.47 -22.74 -12.22
N PRO A 307 9.75 -22.79 -12.64
CA PRO A 307 10.14 -23.64 -13.76
C PRO A 307 9.65 -25.08 -13.53
N SER A 308 9.13 -25.74 -14.56
CA SER A 308 8.49 -27.07 -14.42
C SER A 308 9.40 -28.13 -13.78
N TRP A 309 10.72 -28.04 -14.00
CA TRP A 309 11.71 -28.95 -13.43
C TRP A 309 12.03 -28.71 -11.94
N VAL A 310 11.56 -27.60 -11.35
CA VAL A 310 11.77 -27.26 -9.92
C VAL A 310 10.74 -27.95 -9.00
N TYR A 311 9.54 -28.24 -9.50
CA TYR A 311 8.39 -28.62 -8.67
C TYR A 311 8.64 -29.87 -7.80
N ASN A 312 9.24 -30.91 -8.38
CA ASN A 312 9.44 -32.23 -7.74
C ASN A 312 10.86 -32.44 -7.18
N LEU A 313 11.61 -31.37 -6.94
CA LEU A 313 12.95 -31.50 -6.39
C LEU A 313 12.94 -31.94 -4.93
N SER A 314 13.92 -32.77 -4.57
CA SER A 314 14.23 -33.07 -3.17
C SER A 314 14.59 -31.78 -2.41
N ARG A 315 14.41 -31.75 -1.08
CA ARG A 315 14.82 -30.60 -0.25
C ARG A 315 16.28 -30.18 -0.50
N ARG A 316 17.18 -31.15 -0.67
CA ARG A 316 18.60 -30.92 -0.96
C ARG A 316 18.79 -30.27 -2.32
N ASP A 317 18.15 -30.83 -3.36
CA ASP A 317 18.24 -30.28 -4.71
C ASP A 317 17.63 -28.89 -4.81
N LEU A 318 16.46 -28.69 -4.18
CA LEU A 318 15.77 -27.40 -4.15
C LEU A 318 16.68 -26.33 -3.52
N LYS A 319 17.30 -26.63 -2.36
CA LYS A 319 18.27 -25.73 -1.73
C LYS A 319 19.45 -25.40 -2.66
N ALA A 320 19.96 -26.40 -3.37
CA ALA A 320 21.08 -26.20 -4.28
C ALA A 320 20.71 -25.35 -5.50
N VAL A 321 19.51 -25.53 -6.08
CA VAL A 321 19.07 -24.72 -7.23
C VAL A 321 18.74 -23.29 -6.82
N THR A 322 18.17 -23.05 -5.64
CA THR A 322 17.93 -21.68 -5.14
C THR A 322 19.25 -20.95 -4.91
N GLU A 323 20.29 -21.61 -4.37
CA GLU A 323 21.63 -21.00 -4.27
C GLU A 323 22.22 -20.66 -5.64
N ARG A 324 22.14 -21.59 -6.61
CA ARG A 324 22.63 -21.34 -7.97
C ARG A 324 21.89 -20.17 -8.63
N ARG A 325 20.56 -20.12 -8.49
CA ARG A 325 19.72 -19.05 -9.01
C ARG A 325 20.18 -17.69 -8.47
N MET A 326 20.31 -17.55 -7.14
CA MET A 326 20.80 -16.29 -6.54
C MET A 326 22.20 -15.92 -7.03
N ASN A 327 23.12 -16.88 -7.09
CA ASN A 327 24.48 -16.66 -7.60
C ASN A 327 24.51 -16.25 -9.08
N SER A 328 23.53 -16.69 -9.88
CA SER A 328 23.44 -16.30 -11.27
C SER A 328 22.80 -14.93 -11.43
N ILE A 329 21.53 -14.78 -11.04
CA ILE A 329 20.76 -13.55 -11.34
C ILE A 329 21.26 -12.35 -10.53
N VAL A 330 21.50 -12.51 -9.23
CA VAL A 330 21.87 -11.37 -8.38
C VAL A 330 23.27 -10.90 -8.73
N SER A 331 24.24 -11.81 -8.86
CA SER A 331 25.61 -11.42 -9.22
C SER A 331 25.71 -10.82 -10.62
N ARG A 332 24.89 -11.26 -11.58
CA ARG A 332 24.84 -10.69 -12.94
C ARG A 332 24.38 -9.22 -12.96
N TYR A 333 23.39 -8.90 -12.13
CA TYR A 333 22.69 -7.62 -12.14
C TYR A 333 22.99 -6.72 -10.94
N ALA A 334 23.85 -7.15 -10.02
CA ALA A 334 24.30 -6.36 -8.88
C ALA A 334 24.81 -4.98 -9.32
N GLY A 335 24.31 -3.92 -8.69
CA GLY A 335 24.64 -2.54 -9.03
C GLY A 335 24.06 -2.02 -10.35
N LYS A 336 23.25 -2.81 -11.06
CA LYS A 336 22.59 -2.40 -12.33
C LYS A 336 21.07 -2.23 -12.20
N VAL A 337 20.50 -2.64 -11.07
CA VAL A 337 19.09 -2.43 -10.73
C VAL A 337 18.97 -1.52 -9.52
N ILE A 338 17.84 -0.83 -9.37
CA ILE A 338 17.60 0.10 -8.24
C ILE A 338 16.92 -0.57 -7.03
N GLY A 339 16.42 -1.79 -7.23
CA GLY A 339 15.81 -2.59 -6.19
C GLY A 339 15.55 -4.01 -6.68
N TRP A 340 15.41 -4.94 -5.73
CA TRP A 340 15.11 -6.34 -5.97
C TRP A 340 13.83 -6.76 -5.29
N ASP A 341 12.92 -7.39 -6.04
CA ASP A 341 11.89 -8.23 -5.45
C ASP A 341 12.51 -9.58 -5.12
N VAL A 342 12.77 -9.80 -3.83
CA VAL A 342 13.58 -10.95 -3.40
C VAL A 342 12.78 -12.24 -3.45
N ASN A 343 11.55 -12.22 -2.93
CA ASN A 343 10.62 -13.33 -2.98
C ASN A 343 9.20 -12.77 -3.16
N ASN A 344 8.70 -12.76 -4.40
CA ASN A 344 7.39 -12.21 -4.76
C ASN A 344 6.28 -13.05 -4.12
N GLU A 345 5.23 -12.39 -3.63
CA GLU A 345 3.98 -13.02 -3.18
C GLU A 345 4.11 -14.00 -2.00
N ASN A 346 5.14 -13.80 -1.16
CA ASN A 346 5.42 -14.64 0.00
C ASN A 346 4.57 -14.29 1.26
N LEU A 347 3.52 -13.48 1.11
CA LEU A 347 2.39 -13.41 2.06
C LEU A 347 1.27 -14.39 1.65
N HIS A 348 1.02 -14.55 0.36
CA HIS A 348 -0.05 -15.42 -0.15
C HIS A 348 0.37 -16.89 -0.26
N PHE A 349 1.65 -17.10 -0.57
CA PHE A 349 2.27 -18.40 -0.76
C PHE A 349 3.42 -18.64 0.22
N ASN A 350 3.83 -19.90 0.35
CA ASN A 350 4.92 -20.34 1.21
C ASN A 350 5.73 -21.49 0.58
N TYR A 351 5.87 -21.54 -0.75
CA TYR A 351 6.48 -22.67 -1.47
C TYR A 351 7.89 -22.98 -0.96
N PHE A 352 8.75 -21.97 -0.88
CA PHE A 352 10.12 -22.19 -0.39
C PHE A 352 10.13 -22.48 1.11
N GLU A 353 9.36 -21.76 1.91
CA GLU A 353 9.34 -21.92 3.38
C GLU A 353 8.83 -23.29 3.81
N SER A 354 7.80 -23.83 3.15
CA SER A 354 7.24 -25.16 3.44
C SER A 354 8.21 -26.29 3.12
N LYS A 355 9.06 -26.15 2.08
CA LYS A 355 10.00 -27.19 1.65
C LYS A 355 11.39 -27.05 2.27
N LEU A 356 11.88 -25.82 2.46
CA LEU A 356 13.24 -25.52 2.91
C LEU A 356 13.31 -25.08 4.38
N GLY A 357 12.17 -24.72 4.98
CA GLY A 357 12.01 -24.25 6.36
C GLY A 357 11.83 -22.73 6.44
N LEU A 358 11.17 -22.26 7.50
CA LEU A 358 10.75 -20.86 7.70
C LEU A 358 11.88 -19.81 7.63
N ASN A 359 13.13 -20.21 7.83
CA ASN A 359 14.27 -19.29 7.77
C ASN A 359 14.81 -19.05 6.34
N ILE A 360 14.26 -19.72 5.33
CA ILE A 360 14.78 -19.62 3.96
C ILE A 360 14.61 -18.21 3.37
N THR A 361 13.49 -17.54 3.63
CA THR A 361 13.25 -16.17 3.13
C THR A 361 14.27 -15.20 3.72
N LYS A 362 14.53 -15.28 5.03
CA LYS A 362 15.60 -14.50 5.69
C LYS A 362 16.97 -14.75 5.05
N HIS A 363 17.22 -16.01 4.69
CA HIS A 363 18.43 -16.40 3.98
C HIS A 363 18.50 -15.82 2.57
N PHE A 364 17.41 -15.80 1.80
CA PHE A 364 17.35 -15.13 0.50
C PHE A 364 17.69 -13.64 0.60
N PHE A 365 17.04 -12.91 1.51
CA PHE A 365 17.35 -11.49 1.74
C PHE A 365 18.83 -11.28 2.12
N LYS A 366 19.37 -12.11 3.03
CA LYS A 366 20.78 -12.04 3.44
C LYS A 366 21.74 -12.32 2.28
N ARG A 367 21.41 -13.30 1.45
CA ARG A 367 22.24 -13.71 0.31
C ARG A 367 22.19 -12.68 -0.82
N THR A 368 21.03 -12.11 -1.10
CA THR A 368 20.88 -10.99 -2.05
C THR A 368 21.71 -9.80 -1.58
N LYS A 369 21.59 -9.39 -0.31
CA LYS A 369 22.41 -8.31 0.27
C LYS A 369 23.92 -8.58 0.19
N HIS A 370 24.33 -9.85 0.28
CA HIS A 370 25.74 -10.22 0.16
C HIS A 370 26.28 -9.96 -1.25
N PHE A 371 25.50 -10.30 -2.29
CA PHE A 371 25.88 -10.10 -3.68
C PHE A 371 25.68 -8.67 -4.16
N ASP A 372 24.65 -7.98 -3.67
CA ASP A 372 24.31 -6.61 -4.02
C ASP A 372 24.03 -5.79 -2.74
N ARG A 373 25.03 -5.00 -2.34
CA ARG A 373 25.04 -4.30 -1.04
C ARG A 373 24.32 -2.96 -1.06
N SER A 374 24.11 -2.38 -2.24
CA SER A 374 23.64 -1.00 -2.42
C SER A 374 22.17 -0.88 -2.79
N THR A 375 21.52 -1.99 -3.16
CA THR A 375 20.13 -1.96 -3.63
C THR A 375 19.13 -2.15 -2.50
N THR A 376 17.94 -1.59 -2.71
CA THR A 376 16.81 -1.78 -1.79
C THR A 376 16.17 -3.15 -2.05
N LEU A 377 15.99 -3.93 -0.99
CA LEU A 377 15.37 -5.26 -1.06
C LEU A 377 13.90 -5.16 -0.70
N PHE A 378 13.01 -5.55 -1.61
CA PHE A 378 11.58 -5.44 -1.45
C PHE A 378 10.95 -6.77 -1.05
N ILE A 379 10.00 -6.69 -0.12
CA ILE A 379 8.85 -7.59 -0.09
C ILE A 379 7.84 -6.98 -1.04
N ASN A 380 7.36 -7.74 -2.03
CA ASN A 380 6.39 -7.28 -3.03
C ASN A 380 5.22 -8.27 -3.06
N ASP A 381 4.01 -7.74 -2.95
CA ASP A 381 2.79 -8.54 -2.85
C ASP A 381 1.56 -7.75 -3.30
N TYR A 382 0.53 -8.47 -3.75
CA TYR A 382 -0.76 -7.92 -4.15
C TYR A 382 -1.75 -7.81 -2.98
N ASN A 383 -2.91 -7.20 -3.22
CA ASN A 383 -4.04 -7.04 -2.31
C ASN A 383 -3.79 -6.23 -1.02
N ILE A 384 -2.56 -5.78 -0.74
CA ILE A 384 -2.21 -5.00 0.46
C ILE A 384 -3.04 -3.71 0.55
N ILE A 385 -3.17 -2.99 -0.56
CA ILE A 385 -3.93 -1.72 -0.67
C ILE A 385 -5.19 -1.88 -1.52
N GLU A 386 -5.33 -3.00 -2.24
CA GLU A 386 -6.34 -3.25 -3.26
C GLU A 386 -7.58 -3.93 -2.69
N ASP A 387 -7.40 -4.92 -1.80
CA ASP A 387 -8.49 -5.73 -1.28
C ASP A 387 -8.41 -5.90 0.24
N ASN A 388 -9.23 -5.13 0.94
CA ASN A 388 -9.31 -5.18 2.40
C ASN A 388 -10.05 -6.39 2.97
N ARG A 389 -10.46 -7.33 2.11
CA ARG A 389 -10.98 -8.65 2.48
C ARG A 389 -9.88 -9.70 2.57
N ASP A 390 -8.72 -9.45 1.95
CA ASP A 390 -7.65 -10.43 1.91
C ASP A 390 -6.87 -10.42 3.23
N GLU A 391 -7.23 -11.33 4.11
CA GLU A 391 -6.57 -11.43 5.40
C GLU A 391 -5.08 -11.80 5.28
N LYS A 392 -4.60 -12.37 4.17
CA LYS A 392 -3.19 -12.78 4.04
C LYS A 392 -2.25 -11.58 3.93
N SER A 393 -2.71 -10.51 3.31
CA SER A 393 -1.91 -9.33 2.97
C SER A 393 -2.25 -8.09 3.80
N LEU A 394 -2.93 -8.24 4.94
CA LEU A 394 -3.19 -7.14 5.88
C LEU A 394 -1.89 -6.35 6.15
N PRO A 395 -1.94 -5.01 6.21
CA PRO A 395 -0.76 -4.19 6.47
C PRO A 395 0.04 -4.63 7.71
N SER A 396 -0.64 -5.08 8.76
CA SER A 396 0.02 -5.63 9.97
C SER A 396 0.85 -6.91 9.71
N LYS A 397 0.42 -7.78 8.78
CA LYS A 397 1.15 -8.98 8.36
C LYS A 397 2.35 -8.64 7.46
N VAL A 398 2.21 -7.65 6.57
CA VAL A 398 3.33 -7.09 5.80
C VAL A 398 4.43 -6.62 6.76
N LEU A 399 4.05 -5.84 7.77
CA LEU A 399 5.00 -5.35 8.79
C LEU A 399 5.63 -6.46 9.63
N GLN A 400 4.87 -7.51 9.95
CA GLN A 400 5.41 -8.70 10.60
C GLN A 400 6.49 -9.35 9.74
N LYS A 401 6.19 -9.61 8.46
CA LYS A 401 7.15 -10.21 7.51
C LYS A 401 8.40 -9.34 7.33
N ILE A 402 8.23 -8.02 7.31
CA ILE A 402 9.36 -7.07 7.31
C ILE A 402 10.22 -7.25 8.57
N ARG A 403 9.62 -7.26 9.77
CA ARG A 403 10.38 -7.43 11.03
C ARG A 403 11.16 -8.74 11.05
N GLU A 404 10.54 -9.83 10.60
CA GLU A 404 11.16 -11.15 10.50
C GLU A 404 12.41 -11.14 9.61
N ASN A 405 12.33 -10.48 8.45
CA ASN A 405 13.44 -10.41 7.49
C ASN A 405 14.49 -9.32 7.84
N LYS A 406 14.07 -8.22 8.48
CA LYS A 406 14.97 -7.11 8.83
C LYS A 406 16.04 -7.51 9.83
N GLY A 407 15.69 -8.36 10.79
CA GLY A 407 16.62 -8.82 11.84
C GLY A 407 17.88 -9.53 11.30
N SER A 408 17.80 -10.18 10.14
CA SER A 408 18.94 -10.91 9.55
C SER A 408 19.88 -10.05 8.70
N LEU A 409 19.56 -8.77 8.48
CA LEU A 409 20.29 -7.90 7.55
C LEU A 409 21.26 -6.92 8.23
N GLY A 410 21.40 -6.96 9.55
CA GLY A 410 22.32 -6.10 10.30
C GLY A 410 21.83 -4.65 10.44
N ARG A 411 22.74 -3.72 10.76
CA ARG A 411 22.39 -2.32 11.05
C ARG A 411 21.94 -1.59 9.77
N ARG A 412 20.80 -0.87 9.84
CA ARG A 412 20.21 -0.04 8.78
C ARG A 412 20.09 -0.75 7.41
N PRO A 413 19.33 -1.85 7.32
CA PRO A 413 19.16 -2.54 6.04
C PRO A 413 18.31 -1.71 5.07
N LEU A 414 18.68 -1.73 3.79
CA LEU A 414 17.90 -1.15 2.71
C LEU A 414 16.76 -2.12 2.37
N ILE A 415 15.62 -1.94 3.02
CA ILE A 415 14.40 -2.70 2.78
C ILE A 415 13.31 -1.74 2.34
N GLY A 416 12.51 -2.15 1.37
CA GLY A 416 11.32 -1.44 0.93
C GLY A 416 10.09 -2.34 0.95
N ILE A 417 8.93 -1.71 0.82
CA ILE A 417 7.61 -2.35 0.74
C ILE A 417 7.09 -2.11 -0.67
N GLY A 418 6.94 -3.17 -1.45
CA GLY A 418 6.26 -3.17 -2.73
C GLY A 418 4.80 -3.54 -2.52
N VAL A 419 3.90 -2.68 -3.00
CA VAL A 419 2.46 -2.97 -3.08
C VAL A 419 2.10 -3.00 -4.55
N GLU A 420 1.69 -4.15 -5.08
CA GLU A 420 1.56 -4.34 -6.53
C GLU A 420 0.57 -3.35 -7.14
N GLY A 421 -0.62 -3.20 -6.56
CA GLY A 421 -1.59 -2.21 -7.00
C GLY A 421 -2.46 -2.70 -8.14
N HIS A 422 -2.80 -3.99 -8.17
CA HIS A 422 -3.74 -4.57 -9.13
C HIS A 422 -5.19 -4.35 -8.70
N PHE A 423 -5.80 -3.22 -9.09
CA PHE A 423 -7.13 -2.85 -8.60
C PHE A 423 -8.26 -3.34 -9.52
N ASP A 424 -9.30 -3.96 -8.96
CA ASP A 424 -10.61 -4.00 -9.63
C ASP A 424 -11.30 -2.62 -9.55
N ARG A 425 -11.48 -2.11 -8.33
CA ARG A 425 -11.98 -0.76 -8.03
C ARG A 425 -11.30 -0.23 -6.76
N PRO A 426 -10.58 0.90 -6.83
CA PRO A 426 -9.90 1.46 -5.66
C PRO A 426 -10.83 1.85 -4.50
N ASN A 427 -10.54 1.36 -3.29
CA ASN A 427 -11.15 1.87 -2.05
C ASN A 427 -10.23 2.93 -1.43
N ILE A 428 -10.41 4.19 -1.82
CA ILE A 428 -9.50 5.30 -1.47
C ILE A 428 -9.28 5.45 0.06
N PRO A 429 -10.31 5.39 0.92
CA PRO A 429 -10.11 5.41 2.37
C PRO A 429 -9.26 4.25 2.90
N TYR A 430 -9.52 3.02 2.42
CA TYR A 430 -8.72 1.86 2.82
C TYR A 430 -7.27 2.00 2.36
N MET A 431 -7.03 2.34 1.08
CA MET A 431 -5.67 2.54 0.54
C MET A 431 -4.87 3.50 1.41
N ARG A 432 -5.46 4.64 1.79
CA ARG A 432 -4.81 5.62 2.65
C ARG A 432 -4.48 5.05 4.03
N SER A 433 -5.41 4.34 4.65
CA SER A 433 -5.19 3.71 5.96
C SER A 433 -4.12 2.60 5.94
N ALA A 434 -4.08 1.80 4.87
CA ALA A 434 -3.07 0.78 4.65
C ALA A 434 -1.69 1.42 4.49
N LEU A 435 -1.59 2.47 3.67
CA LEU A 435 -0.35 3.23 3.49
C LEU A 435 0.13 3.89 4.78
N ASP A 436 -0.76 4.47 5.60
CA ASP A 436 -0.39 5.02 6.92
C ASP A 436 0.19 3.93 7.83
N THR A 437 -0.44 2.75 7.85
CA THR A 437 0.01 1.62 8.66
C THR A 437 1.39 1.15 8.21
N LEU A 438 1.59 0.97 6.90
CA LEU A 438 2.90 0.59 6.35
C LEU A 438 3.96 1.66 6.60
N ALA A 439 3.60 2.94 6.51
CA ALA A 439 4.51 4.07 6.71
C ALA A 439 5.03 4.16 8.14
N SER A 440 4.31 3.58 9.12
CA SER A 440 4.77 3.47 10.51
C SER A 440 6.10 2.70 10.63
N ALA A 441 6.50 1.91 9.62
CA ALA A 441 7.80 1.22 9.60
C ALA A 441 8.98 2.15 9.33
N GLY A 442 8.73 3.37 8.84
CA GLY A 442 9.77 4.28 8.37
C GLY A 442 10.56 3.75 7.17
N LEU A 443 9.94 2.88 6.35
CA LEU A 443 10.53 2.29 5.16
C LEU A 443 9.91 2.89 3.89
N PRO A 444 10.63 2.94 2.76
CA PRO A 444 10.05 3.35 1.49
C PRO A 444 8.96 2.36 1.05
N ILE A 445 7.83 2.91 0.58
CA ILE A 445 6.71 2.16 0.00
C ILE A 445 6.61 2.52 -1.48
N TRP A 446 6.60 1.51 -2.34
CA TRP A 446 6.51 1.67 -3.79
C TRP A 446 5.22 0.98 -4.26
N ILE A 447 4.40 1.69 -5.04
CA ILE A 447 3.35 1.05 -5.83
C ILE A 447 4.03 0.52 -7.09
N THR A 448 4.02 -0.79 -7.30
CA THR A 448 5.02 -1.46 -8.12
C THR A 448 4.49 -1.92 -9.49
N GLU A 449 3.21 -2.22 -9.60
CA GLU A 449 2.58 -2.91 -10.73
C GLU A 449 1.18 -2.34 -11.05
N LEU A 450 0.97 -1.05 -10.73
CA LEU A 450 -0.34 -0.39 -10.78
C LEU A 450 -1.08 -0.63 -12.09
N ASP A 451 -2.24 -1.25 -11.99
CA ASP A 451 -3.27 -1.27 -13.01
C ASP A 451 -4.66 -1.18 -12.37
N VAL A 452 -5.65 -0.82 -13.20
CA VAL A 452 -7.05 -0.79 -12.77
C VAL A 452 -7.89 -1.51 -13.82
N ARG A 453 -8.70 -2.49 -13.40
CA ARG A 453 -9.53 -3.25 -14.33
C ARG A 453 -10.62 -2.38 -14.94
N GLY A 454 -10.73 -2.39 -16.27
CA GLY A 454 -11.79 -1.73 -17.02
C GLY A 454 -11.28 -0.77 -18.11
N PRO A 455 -12.20 -0.23 -18.94
CA PRO A 455 -11.84 0.50 -20.16
C PRO A 455 -11.24 1.88 -19.93
N ASN A 456 -11.52 2.51 -18.78
CA ASN A 456 -11.15 3.91 -18.50
C ASN A 456 -10.29 4.04 -17.23
N GLN A 457 -9.14 3.36 -17.21
CA GLN A 457 -8.22 3.38 -16.06
C GLN A 457 -7.79 4.79 -15.66
N VAL A 458 -7.74 5.72 -16.61
CA VAL A 458 -7.38 7.14 -16.39
C VAL A 458 -8.23 7.80 -15.31
N ILE A 459 -9.51 7.42 -15.15
CA ILE A 459 -10.38 8.01 -14.13
C ILE A 459 -9.90 7.68 -12.71
N TYR A 460 -9.17 6.59 -12.55
CA TYR A 460 -8.71 6.07 -11.26
C TYR A 460 -7.23 6.38 -10.98
N ILE A 461 -6.42 6.58 -12.02
CA ILE A 461 -4.96 6.75 -11.92
C ILE A 461 -4.55 8.24 -11.77
N VAL A 462 -5.47 9.19 -12.02
CA VAL A 462 -5.19 10.65 -12.00
C VAL A 462 -5.52 11.31 -10.65
#